data_AF-A0A7I7W7H3-F1
#
_entry.id   AF-A0A7I7W7H3-F1
#
_cell.length_a   1.000
_cell.length_b   1.000
_cell.length_c   1.000
_cell.angle_alpha   90.00
_cell.angle_beta   90.00
_cell.angle_gamma   90.00
#
_symmetry.space_group_name_H-M   'P 1'
#
loop_
_entity.id
_entity.type
_entity.pdbx_description
1 polymer ?
#
loop_
_entity_poly.entity_id
_entity_poly.type
_entity_poly.pdbx_seq_one_letter_code
_entity_poly.pdbx_strand_id
1 'polypeptide(L)' 'MPQPAVESLEAELDALAREFLGSEYAGPRFANWPIDRRLHTYLLHRGLSNVANDGTLCAALLDRAMANIASARGNGKAV' A
#
# COMPACT_ATOMS: atom_id res chain seq x y z
N MET A 1 30.80 1.30 5.41
CA MET A 1 29.50 1.59 4.76
C MET A 1 28.39 1.05 5.64
N PRO A 2 27.34 1.82 5.97
CA PRO A 2 26.18 1.29 6.68
C PRO A 2 25.29 0.48 5.70
N GLN A 3 24.48 -0.41 6.26
CA GLN A 3 23.89 -1.56 5.56
C GLN A 3 22.66 -1.15 4.70
N PRO A 4 22.60 -1.50 3.40
CA PRO A 4 21.54 -1.05 2.47
C PRO A 4 20.23 -1.87 2.52
N ALA A 5 20.05 -2.79 3.47
CA ALA A 5 18.93 -3.74 3.43
C ALA A 5 17.61 -3.21 4.00
N VAL A 6 17.66 -2.32 5.00
CA VAL A 6 16.44 -1.89 5.73
C VAL A 6 15.72 -0.69 5.09
N GLU A 7 16.46 0.23 4.46
CA GLU A 7 15.86 1.32 3.66
C GLU A 7 15.13 0.78 2.43
N SER A 8 15.63 -0.33 1.87
CA SER A 8 15.04 -0.97 0.69
C SER A 8 13.63 -1.48 0.96
N LEU A 9 13.38 -2.07 2.13
CA LEU A 9 12.05 -2.62 2.44
C LEU A 9 11.00 -1.52 2.59
N GLU A 10 11.33 -0.41 3.27
CA GLU A 10 10.39 0.70 3.41
C GLU A 10 10.08 1.37 2.06
N ALA A 11 11.09 1.51 1.20
CA ALA A 11 10.94 2.01 -0.16
C ALA A 11 10.16 1.03 -1.06
N GLU A 12 10.38 -0.27 -0.93
CA GLU A 12 9.61 -1.31 -1.62
C GLU A 12 8.15 -1.30 -1.19
N LEU A 13 7.86 -1.13 0.11
CA LEU A 13 6.50 -0.99 0.61
C LEU A 13 5.85 0.31 0.11
N ASP A 14 6.57 1.44 0.03
CA ASP A 14 6.00 2.67 -0.54
C ASP A 14 5.71 2.52 -2.03
N ALA A 15 6.64 1.92 -2.79
CA ALA A 15 6.42 1.61 -4.20
C ALA A 15 5.22 0.68 -4.39
N LEU A 16 5.10 -0.37 -3.58
CA LEU A 16 3.98 -1.31 -3.63
C LEU A 16 2.66 -0.63 -3.24
N ALA A 17 2.68 0.28 -2.26
CA ALA A 17 1.51 1.08 -1.89
C ALA A 17 1.07 1.99 -3.04
N ARG A 18 2.00 2.67 -3.72
CA ARG A 18 1.70 3.50 -4.89
C ARG A 18 1.14 2.68 -6.04
N GLU A 19 1.70 1.51 -6.32
CA GLU A 19 1.17 0.59 -7.33
C GLU A 19 -0.25 0.12 -6.98
N PHE A 20 -0.49 -0.23 -5.71
CA PHE A 20 -1.83 -0.59 -5.22
C PHE A 20 -2.83 0.54 -5.47
N LEU A 21 -2.43 1.79 -5.22
CA LEU A 21 -3.28 2.98 -5.45
C LEU A 21 -3.58 3.25 -6.93
N GLY A 22 -2.68 2.87 -7.84
CA GLY A 22 -2.92 2.90 -9.28
C GLY A 22 -3.70 1.70 -9.82
N SER A 23 -3.90 0.66 -9.01
CA SER A 23 -4.56 -0.57 -9.41
C SER A 23 -6.08 -0.48 -9.29
N GLU A 24 -6.79 -1.39 -9.96
CA GLU A 24 -8.26 -1.48 -9.88
C GLU A 24 -8.75 -1.67 -8.44
N TYR A 25 -7.94 -2.31 -7.57
CA TYR A 25 -8.25 -2.56 -6.17
C TYR A 25 -8.36 -1.29 -5.31
N ALA A 26 -7.65 -0.21 -5.67
CA ALA A 26 -7.85 1.08 -5.02
C ALA A 26 -8.99 1.90 -5.65
N GLY A 27 -9.55 1.42 -6.76
CA GLY A 27 -10.61 2.06 -7.50
C GLY A 27 -12.00 1.95 -6.85
N PRO A 28 -12.99 2.68 -7.41
CA PRO A 28 -14.36 2.73 -6.88
C PRO A 28 -15.07 1.37 -6.93
N ARG A 29 -14.65 0.46 -7.81
CA ARG A 29 -15.18 -0.90 -7.93
C ARG A 29 -15.06 -1.70 -6.64
N PHE A 30 -14.00 -1.47 -5.87
CA PHE A 30 -13.78 -2.12 -4.59
C PHE A 30 -14.03 -1.16 -3.42
N ALA A 31 -14.60 0.03 -3.65
CA ALA A 31 -14.89 1.03 -2.61
C ALA A 31 -15.68 0.49 -1.41
N ASN A 32 -16.48 -0.55 -1.64
CA ASN A 32 -17.32 -1.17 -0.62
C ASN A 32 -16.53 -2.09 0.33
N TRP A 33 -15.29 -2.43 0.01
CA TRP A 33 -14.44 -3.30 0.84
C TRP A 33 -13.56 -2.44 1.74
N PRO A 34 -13.24 -2.88 2.97
CA PRO A 34 -12.24 -2.20 3.77
C PRO A 34 -10.88 -2.27 3.08
N ILE A 35 -10.05 -1.25 3.28
CA ILE A 35 -8.78 -1.11 2.56
C ILE A 35 -7.81 -2.26 2.88
N ASP A 36 -7.86 -2.82 4.09
CA ASP A 36 -7.09 -4.02 4.47
C ASP A 36 -7.42 -5.20 3.55
N ARG A 37 -8.72 -5.44 3.30
CA ARG A 37 -9.18 -6.56 2.46
C ARG A 37 -8.79 -6.37 1.00
N ARG A 38 -8.83 -5.13 0.51
CA ARG A 38 -8.37 -4.80 -0.85
C ARG A 38 -6.88 -5.05 -1.00
N LEU A 39 -6.11 -4.61 -0.02
CA LEU A 39 -4.67 -4.80 0.02
C LEU A 39 -4.30 -6.28 0.11
N HIS A 40 -4.97 -7.04 0.99
CA HIS A 40 -4.77 -8.48 1.12
C HIS A 40 -5.08 -9.22 -0.19
N THR A 41 -6.19 -8.88 -0.86
CA THR A 41 -6.55 -9.47 -2.16
C THR A 41 -5.53 -9.14 -3.25
N TYR A 42 -5.05 -7.89 -3.27
CA TYR A 42 -4.00 -7.46 -4.20
C TYR A 42 -2.69 -8.23 -3.99
N LEU A 43 -2.27 -8.40 -2.74
CA LEU A 43 -1.07 -9.16 -2.38
C LEU A 43 -1.20 -10.64 -2.79
N LEU A 44 -2.36 -11.26 -2.56
CA LEU A 44 -2.63 -12.63 -3.00
C LEU A 44 -2.55 -12.78 -4.52
N HIS A 45 -3.13 -11.84 -5.28
CA HIS A 45 -3.04 -11.87 -6.74
C HIS A 45 -1.62 -11.68 -7.28
N ARG A 46 -0.77 -10.94 -6.56
CA ARG A 46 0.65 -10.75 -6.90
C ARG A 46 1.54 -11.93 -6.47
N GLY A 47 1.00 -12.93 -5.78
CA GLY A 47 1.78 -14.03 -5.19
C GLY A 47 2.59 -13.61 -3.96
N LEU A 48 2.31 -12.44 -3.37
CA LEU A 48 2.96 -11.90 -2.18
C LEU A 48 2.22 -12.33 -0.90
N SER A 49 1.78 -13.60 -0.86
CA SER A 49 1.06 -14.17 0.29
C SER A 49 1.88 -14.14 1.57
N ASN A 50 3.22 -14.16 1.48
CA ASN A 50 4.10 -13.99 2.64
C ASN A 50 3.95 -12.61 3.29
N VAL A 51 3.82 -11.56 2.47
CA VAL A 51 3.58 -10.17 2.95
C VAL A 51 2.16 -10.03 3.49
N ALA A 52 1.19 -10.70 2.85
CA ALA A 52 -0.20 -10.67 3.29
C ALA A 52 -0.41 -11.38 4.64
N ASN A 53 0.40 -12.42 4.92
CA ASN A 53 0.35 -13.20 6.15
C ASN A 53 1.23 -12.61 7.27
N ASP A 54 2.22 -11.78 6.92
CA ASP A 54 3.00 -11.01 7.89
C ASP A 54 2.21 -9.77 8.32
N GLY A 55 1.64 -9.82 9.53
CA GLY A 55 0.85 -8.71 10.08
C GLY A 55 1.63 -7.39 10.21
N THR A 56 2.96 -7.44 10.38
CA THR A 56 3.79 -6.24 10.49
C THR A 56 3.98 -5.59 9.13
N LEU A 57 4.30 -6.38 8.10
CA LEU A 57 4.46 -5.87 6.74
C LEU A 57 3.12 -5.38 6.17
N CYS A 58 2.04 -6.11 6.45
CA CYS A 58 0.70 -5.75 6.01
C CYS A 58 0.23 -4.42 6.65
N ALA A 59 0.47 -4.25 7.96
CA ALA A 59 0.18 -2.98 8.65
C ALA A 59 1.05 -1.82 8.12
N ALA A 60 2.35 -2.05 7.93
CA ALA A 60 3.28 -1.06 7.40
C ALA A 60 2.88 -0.60 5.98
N LEU A 61 2.43 -1.53 5.13
CA LEU A 61 1.95 -1.25 3.78
C LEU A 61 0.63 -0.49 3.80
N LEU A 62 -0.28 -0.86 4.72
CA LEU A 62 -1.57 -0.19 4.91
C LEU A 62 -1.39 1.27 5.31
N ASP A 63 -0.51 1.54 6.29
CA ASP A 63 -0.20 2.91 6.73
C ASP A 63 0.34 3.77 5.58
N ARG A 64 1.24 3.21 4.76
CA ARG A 64 1.80 3.89 3.59
C ARG A 64 0.75 4.15 2.51
N ALA A 65 -0.15 3.20 2.27
CA ALA A 65 -1.26 3.39 1.34
C ALA A 65 -2.20 4.52 1.82
N MET A 66 -2.54 4.54 3.11
CA MET A 66 -3.35 5.62 3.70
C MET A 66 -2.64 6.97 3.66
N ALA A 67 -1.34 7.03 3.96
CA ALA A 67 -0.54 8.24 3.88
C ALA A 67 -0.48 8.79 2.45
N ASN A 68 -0.30 7.94 1.45
CA ASN A 68 -0.33 8.33 0.04
C ASN A 68 -1.74 8.79 -0.41
N ILE A 69 -2.81 8.13 0.05
CA ILE A 69 -4.19 8.59 -0.19
C ILE A 69 -4.42 9.97 0.45
N ALA A 70 -3.99 10.16 1.69
CA ALA A 70 -4.12 11.43 2.40
C ALA A 70 -3.33 12.54 1.68
N SER A 71 -2.14 12.22 1.18
CA SER A 71 -1.31 13.15 0.40
C SER A 71 -1.97 13.50 -0.94
N ALA A 72 -2.52 12.51 -1.66
CA ALA A 72 -3.25 12.72 -2.91
C ALA A 72 -4.52 13.56 -2.72
N ARG A 73 -5.24 13.37 -1.60
CA ARG A 73 -6.43 14.15 -1.24
C ARG A 73 -6.07 15.57 -0.75
N GLY A 74 -4.97 15.72 -0.03
CA GLY A 74 -4.46 16.99 0.49
C GLY A 74 -3.88 17.91 -0.60
N ASN A 75 -3.53 17.36 -1.76
CA ASN A 75 -3.07 18.14 -2.91
C ASN A 75 -4.22 18.90 -3.64
N GLY A 76 -5.47 18.74 -3.18
CA GLY A 76 -6.60 19.59 -3.50
C GLY A 76 -6.69 20.84 -2.61
N LYS A 77 -5.57 21.54 -2.39
CA LYS A 77 -5.62 22.87 -1.77
C LYS A 77 -6.41 23.80 -2.70
N ALA A 78 -7.60 24.17 -2.23
CA ALA A 78 -8.42 25.25 -2.73
C ALA A 78 -7.55 26.46 -3.08
N VAL A 79 -7.63 26.87 -4.35
CA VAL A 79 -7.30 28.22 -4.82
C VAL A 79 -8.46 29.16 -4.53
#